data_AF-A0A1E5XHG2-F1
#
_entry.id   AF-A0A1E5XHG2-F1
#
_cell.length_a   1.000
_cell.length_b   1.000
_cell.length_c   1.000
_cell.angle_alpha   90.00
_cell.angle_beta   90.00
_cell.angle_gamma   90.00
#
_symmetry.space_group_name_H-M   'P 1'
#
loop_
_entity.id
_entity.type
_entity.pdbx_description
1 polymer ?
#
loop_
_entity_poly.entity_id
_entity_poly.type
_entity_poly.pdbx_seq_one_letter_code
_entity_poly.pdbx_strand_id
1 'polypeptide(L)'
;MHQEHSSRSRIMNPIISQRKLARERVAPYLGELKRWQSKSLQLRALHNSRHQSADALAIGQMQLAALRTEIEMARQAFILEMDDIADMPAVVDYLAALDSLLRR
;
A
#
# COMPACT_ATOMS: atom_id res chain seq x y z
N MET A 1 24.12 -36.32 41.05
CA MET A 1 22.84 -36.44 40.33
C MET A 1 22.65 -35.19 39.49
N HIS A 2 22.48 -35.37 38.19
CA HIS A 2 22.38 -34.33 37.15
C HIS A 2 21.07 -33.55 37.21
N GLN A 3 21.12 -32.27 36.79
CA GLN A 3 20.17 -31.59 35.87
C GLN A 3 20.59 -30.12 35.80
N GLU A 4 21.55 -29.75 34.95
CA GLU A 4 21.36 -29.38 33.53
C GLU A 4 20.40 -28.20 33.29
N HIS A 5 21.02 -27.01 33.28
CA HIS A 5 20.76 -25.84 32.44
C HIS A 5 19.59 -25.95 31.45
N SER A 6 18.56 -25.12 31.63
CA SER A 6 17.67 -24.72 30.53
C SER A 6 17.64 -23.19 30.43
N SER A 7 18.74 -22.64 29.93
CA SER A 7 18.73 -21.29 29.35
C SER A 7 17.81 -21.36 28.13
N ARG A 8 16.56 -20.95 28.33
CA ARG A 8 15.51 -20.88 27.31
C ARG A 8 15.91 -19.84 26.26
N SER A 9 16.79 -20.24 25.35
CA SER A 9 17.17 -19.47 24.18
C SER A 9 15.89 -19.18 23.40
N ARG A 10 15.42 -17.93 23.48
CA ARG A 10 14.45 -17.40 22.52
C ARG A 10 15.18 -17.40 21.19
N ILE A 11 15.10 -18.50 20.46
CA ILE A 11 15.58 -18.59 19.09
C ILE A 11 14.76 -17.55 18.31
N MET A 12 15.35 -16.37 18.13
CA MET A 12 14.74 -15.28 17.38
C MET A 12 14.76 -15.73 15.92
N ASN A 13 13.63 -16.23 15.43
CA ASN A 13 13.54 -16.65 14.04
C ASN A 13 13.72 -15.39 13.16
N PRO A 14 14.80 -15.29 12.37
CA PRO A 14 15.11 -14.08 11.62
C PRO A 14 13.99 -13.69 10.64
N ILE A 15 13.24 -14.67 10.13
CA ILE A 15 12.10 -14.46 9.24
C ILE A 15 10.95 -13.73 9.97
N ILE A 16 10.70 -14.05 11.24
CA ILE A 16 9.65 -13.40 12.02
C ILE A 16 10.00 -11.94 12.26
N SER A 17 11.26 -11.65 12.59
CA SER A 17 11.76 -10.29 12.79
C SER A 17 11.69 -9.46 11.52
N GLN A 18 12.06 -10.03 10.36
CA GLN A 18 11.93 -9.36 9.06
C GLN A 18 10.48 -9.08 8.69
N ARG A 19 9.56 -10.03 8.91
CA ARG A 19 8.12 -9.80 8.69
C ARG A 19 7.56 -8.70 9.59
N LYS A 20 8.00 -8.63 10.85
CA LYS A 20 7.60 -7.56 11.77
C LYS A 20 8.12 -6.21 11.28
N LEU A 21 9.40 -6.14 10.91
CA LEU A 21 10.03 -4.94 10.34
C LEU A 21 9.28 -4.46 9.09
N ALA A 22 8.96 -5.37 8.17
CA ALA A 22 8.19 -5.03 6.97
C ALA A 22 6.83 -4.42 7.30
N ARG A 23 6.10 -4.98 8.27
CA ARG A 23 4.82 -4.41 8.71
C ARG A 23 4.98 -3.02 9.33
N GLU A 24 6.00 -2.83 10.15
CA GLU A 24 6.32 -1.54 10.78
C GLU A 24 6.68 -0.48 9.74
N ARG A 25 7.46 -0.85 8.72
CA ARG A 25 7.82 0.02 7.61
C ARG A 25 6.66 0.33 6.67
N VAL A 26 5.75 -0.62 6.43
CA VAL A 26 4.56 -0.42 5.58
C VAL A 26 3.48 0.40 6.30
N ALA A 27 3.39 0.33 7.64
CA ALA A 27 2.31 0.94 8.41
C ALA A 27 2.04 2.44 8.12
N PRO A 28 3.06 3.31 7.97
CA PRO A 28 2.86 4.72 7.63
C PRO A 28 2.12 4.94 6.30
N TYR A 29 2.31 4.05 5.33
CA TYR A 29 1.74 4.16 3.99
C TYR A 29 0.26 3.74 3.90
N LEU A 30 -0.25 3.02 4.90
CA LEU A 30 -1.62 2.51 4.89
C LEU A 30 -2.68 3.61 4.99
N GLY A 31 -2.36 4.73 5.64
CA GLY A 31 -3.26 5.88 5.72
C GLY A 31 -3.50 6.51 4.35
N GLU A 32 -2.42 6.66 3.58
CA GLU A 32 -2.49 7.23 2.23
C GLU A 32 -3.19 6.29 1.24
N LEU A 33 -2.93 4.98 1.33
CA LEU A 33 -3.65 3.97 0.54
C LEU A 33 -5.17 4.07 0.72
N LYS A 34 -5.64 4.21 1.97
CA LYS A 34 -7.08 4.37 2.27
C LYS A 34 -7.64 5.67 1.70
N ARG A 35 -6.86 6.75 1.75
CA ARG A 35 -7.22 8.04 1.17
C ARG A 35 -7.39 7.93 -0.35
N TRP A 36 -6.44 7.28 -1.05
CA TRP A 36 -6.54 7.06 -2.49
C TRP A 36 -7.70 6.13 -2.87
N GLN A 37 -7.94 5.06 -2.10
CA GLN A 37 -9.13 4.21 -2.28
C GLN A 37 -10.43 5.02 -2.18
N SER A 38 -10.55 5.88 -1.18
CA SER A 38 -11.72 6.74 -0.98
C SER A 38 -11.88 7.75 -2.12
N LYS A 39 -10.79 8.42 -2.52
CA LYS A 39 -10.81 9.41 -3.62
C LYS A 39 -11.15 8.74 -4.96
N SER A 40 -10.59 7.57 -5.26
CA SER A 40 -10.92 6.78 -6.45
C SER A 40 -12.42 6.41 -6.48
N LEU A 41 -12.97 5.96 -5.35
CA LEU A 41 -14.39 5.64 -5.23
C LEU A 41 -15.29 6.86 -5.45
N GLN A 42 -14.93 8.01 -4.85
CA GLN A 42 -15.66 9.27 -5.01
C GLN A 42 -15.66 9.73 -6.46
N LEU A 43 -14.50 9.74 -7.13
CA LEU A 43 -14.40 10.14 -8.55
C LEU A 43 -15.23 9.23 -9.46
N ARG A 44 -15.27 7.94 -9.18
CA ARG A 44 -16.13 6.99 -9.91
C ARG A 44 -17.61 7.22 -9.66
N ALA A 45 -18.01 7.48 -8.42
CA ALA A 45 -19.38 7.78 -8.08
C ALA A 45 -19.87 9.05 -8.79
N LEU A 46 -18.99 10.06 -8.90
CA LEU A 46 -19.25 11.27 -9.69
C LEU A 46 -19.47 10.91 -11.16
N HIS A 47 -18.56 10.14 -11.77
CA HIS A 47 -18.66 9.75 -13.18
C HIS A 47 -19.94 8.95 -13.51
N ASN A 48 -20.46 8.17 -12.56
CA ASN A 48 -21.69 7.38 -12.74
C ASN A 48 -22.99 8.19 -12.52
N SER A 49 -22.90 9.47 -12.17
CA SER A 49 -24.07 10.30 -11.96
C SER A 49 -24.72 10.70 -13.30
N ARG A 50 -26.01 10.37 -13.48
CA ARG A 50 -26.77 10.62 -14.72
C ARG A 50 -26.94 12.10 -15.12
N HIS A 51 -26.55 13.05 -14.26
CA HIS A 51 -26.81 14.48 -14.46
C HIS A 51 -25.51 15.32 -14.56
N GLN A 52 -24.40 14.71 -14.99
CA GLN A 52 -23.16 15.47 -15.14
C GLN A 52 -23.15 16.31 -16.42
N SER A 53 -22.72 17.56 -16.29
CA SER A 53 -22.34 18.38 -17.44
C SER A 53 -21.04 17.87 -18.05
N ALA A 54 -20.80 18.19 -19.33
CA ALA A 54 -19.56 17.84 -20.02
C ALA A 54 -18.32 18.38 -19.28
N ASP A 55 -18.41 19.59 -18.71
CA ASP A 55 -17.32 20.19 -17.93
C ASP A 55 -17.04 19.44 -16.63
N ALA A 56 -18.08 18.95 -15.93
CA ALA A 56 -17.92 18.17 -14.72
C ALA A 56 -17.23 16.82 -15.00
N LEU A 57 -17.54 16.19 -16.15
CA LEU A 57 -16.87 14.98 -16.59
C LEU A 57 -15.40 15.23 -16.94
N ALA A 58 -15.09 16.31 -17.65
CA ALA A 58 -13.72 16.68 -18.00
C ALA A 58 -12.86 16.93 -16.74
N ILE A 59 -13.41 17.66 -15.77
CA ILE A 59 -12.74 17.91 -14.47
C ILE A 59 -12.55 16.58 -13.72
N GLY A 60 -13.56 15.72 -13.66
CA GLY A 60 -13.46 14.40 -13.02
C GLY A 60 -12.40 13.50 -13.65
N GLN A 61 -12.28 13.52 -14.99
CA GLN A 61 -11.24 12.79 -15.72
C GLN A 61 -9.83 13.33 -15.42
N MET A 62 -9.66 14.66 -15.40
CA MET A 62 -8.39 15.28 -15.01
C MET A 62 -8.00 14.91 -13.58
N GLN A 63 -8.94 14.94 -12.64
CA GLN A 63 -8.70 14.55 -11.25
C GLN A 63 -8.33 13.07 -11.11
N LEU A 64 -8.92 12.19 -11.92
CA LEU A 64 -8.59 10.77 -11.94
C LEU A 64 -7.18 10.54 -12.52
N ALA A 65 -6.83 11.23 -13.61
CA ALA A 65 -5.49 11.17 -14.18
C ALA A 65 -4.42 11.65 -13.20
N ALA A 66 -4.65 12.80 -12.54
CA ALA A 66 -3.75 13.32 -11.51
C ALA A 66 -3.59 12.33 -10.34
N LEU A 67 -4.69 11.73 -9.87
CA LEU A 67 -4.64 10.71 -8.83
C LEU A 67 -3.82 9.47 -9.25
N ARG A 68 -3.93 9.02 -10.50
CA ARG A 68 -3.13 7.90 -11.01
C ARG A 68 -1.64 8.25 -11.00
N THR A 69 -1.27 9.44 -11.45
CA THR A 69 0.12 9.92 -11.40
C THR A 69 0.65 9.98 -9.97
N GLU A 70 -0.13 10.52 -9.02
CA GLU A 70 0.25 10.51 -7.59
C GLU A 70 0.55 9.09 -7.09
N ILE A 71 -0.33 8.13 -7.39
CA ILE A 71 -0.18 6.73 -6.97
C ILE A 71 1.02 6.06 -7.65
N GLU A 72 1.27 6.32 -8.94
CA GLU A 72 2.43 5.80 -9.67
C GLU A 72 3.75 6.30 -9.09
N MET A 73 3.83 7.60 -8.80
CA MET A 73 5.01 8.20 -8.17
C MET A 73 5.27 7.61 -6.79
N ALA A 74 4.22 7.48 -5.97
CA ALA A 74 4.34 6.88 -4.65
C ALA A 74 4.74 5.40 -4.71
N ARG A 75 4.19 4.65 -5.68
CA ARG A 75 4.58 3.25 -5.93
C ARG A 75 6.06 3.14 -6.25
N GLN A 76 6.58 3.99 -7.13
CA GLN A 76 8.00 4.00 -7.49
C GLN A 76 8.89 4.35 -6.29
N ALA A 77 8.53 5.39 -5.53
CA ALA A 77 9.25 5.77 -4.32
C ALA A 77 9.27 4.64 -3.29
N PHE A 78 8.12 3.99 -3.09
CA PHE A 78 7.98 2.88 -2.15
C PHE A 78 8.82 1.66 -2.55
N ILE A 79 8.91 1.33 -3.85
CA ILE A 79 9.78 0.24 -4.33
C ILE A 79 11.25 0.53 -4.01
N LEU A 80 11.71 1.75 -4.26
CA LEU A 80 13.08 2.15 -3.97
C LEU A 80 13.38 2.10 -2.46
N GLU A 81 12.41 2.48 -1.63
CA GLU A 81 12.56 2.48 -0.18
C GLU A 81 12.56 1.07 0.43
N MET A 82 11.79 0.14 -0.15
CA MET A 82 11.59 -1.22 0.37
C MET A 82 12.40 -2.29 -0.36
N ASP A 83 13.36 -1.91 -1.20
CA ASP A 83 14.16 -2.84 -2.02
C ASP A 83 14.83 -3.95 -1.18
N ASP A 84 15.28 -3.60 0.04
CA ASP A 84 15.92 -4.54 0.97
C ASP A 84 14.97 -5.61 1.54
N ILE A 85 13.66 -5.40 1.43
CA ILE A 85 12.61 -6.28 1.94
C ILE A 85 11.47 -6.49 0.92
N ALA A 86 11.76 -6.37 -0.37
CA ALA A 86 10.77 -6.37 -1.45
C ALA A 86 9.86 -7.61 -1.45
N ASP A 87 10.42 -8.77 -1.10
CA ASP A 87 9.71 -10.06 -1.07
C ASP A 87 8.86 -10.27 0.20
N MET A 88 8.89 -9.34 1.16
CA MET A 88 8.14 -9.49 2.39
C MET A 88 6.63 -9.35 2.11
N PRO A 89 5.78 -10.22 2.68
CA PRO A 89 4.34 -10.22 2.37
C PRO A 89 3.66 -8.86 2.51
N ALA A 90 4.01 -8.08 3.54
CA ALA A 90 3.41 -6.75 3.75
C ALA A 90 3.74 -5.75 2.62
N VAL A 91 4.93 -5.84 2.03
CA VAL A 91 5.38 -4.99 0.93
C VAL A 91 4.66 -5.42 -0.36
N VAL A 92 4.62 -6.73 -0.62
CA VAL A 92 3.91 -7.32 -1.77
C VAL A 92 2.41 -6.98 -1.73
N ASP A 93 1.77 -7.16 -0.58
CA ASP A 93 0.34 -6.86 -0.39
C ASP A 93 0.05 -5.37 -0.62
N TYR A 94 0.92 -4.49 -0.14
CA TYR A 94 0.77 -3.05 -0.35
C TYR A 94 0.93 -2.68 -1.83
N LEU A 95 1.94 -3.20 -2.52
CA LEU A 95 2.13 -2.99 -3.96
C LEU A 95 0.95 -3.51 -4.77
N ALA A 96 0.43 -4.69 -4.45
CA ALA A 96 -0.76 -5.23 -5.09
C ALA A 96 -2.00 -4.35 -4.88
N ALA A 97 -2.12 -3.71 -3.70
CA ALA A 97 -3.18 -2.76 -3.43
C ALA A 97 -3.05 -1.48 -4.27
N LEU A 98 -1.83 -0.96 -4.47
CA LEU A 98 -1.58 0.16 -5.38
C LEU A 98 -1.86 -0.20 -6.84
N ASP A 99 -1.39 -1.37 -7.30
CA ASP A 99 -1.67 -1.86 -8.65
C ASP A 99 -3.18 -2.00 -8.91
N SER A 100 -3.92 -2.43 -7.89
CA SER A 100 -5.39 -2.50 -7.95
C SER A 100 -6.06 -1.13 -8.08
N LEU A 101 -5.43 -0.05 -7.60
CA LEU A 101 -5.92 1.32 -7.80
C LEU A 101 -5.55 1.87 -9.18
N LEU A 102 -4.43 1.45 -9.75
CA LEU A 102 -3.97 1.91 -11.06
C LEU A 102 -4.72 1.23 -12.22
N ARG A 103 -5.10 -0.03 -12.08
CA ARG A 103 -5.88 -0.78 -13.09
C ARG A 103 -7.35 -0.38 -13.16
N ARG A 104 -7.79 0.49 -12.26
CA ARG A 104 -9.18 0.92 -12.06
C ARG A 104 -9.49 2.19 -12.81
#